data_AF-A0A9N7QZY7-F1
#
_entry.id   AF-A0A9N7QZY7-F1
#
_cell.length_a   1.000
_cell.length_b   1.000
_cell.length_c   1.000
_cell.angle_alpha   90.00
_cell.angle_beta   90.00
_cell.angle_gamma   90.00
#
_symmetry.space_group_name_H-M   'P 1'
#
loop_
_entity.id
_entity.type
_entity.pdbx_description
1 polymer ?
#
loop_
_entity_poly.entity_id
_entity_poly.type
_entity_poly.pdbx_seq_one_letter_code
_entity_poly.pdbx_strand_id
1 'polypeptide(L)'
;MTVENALKVLGVSEGASFDDILRAKNSTIAACKDDQQAISRVEAAYDMLLMQSLSQRRSGKVVNSSIRYADVKPVNPPKIGTMPKWLKNSPVLVETPSTSEIGVHAGVYGALMVLTYVNGASSSSAVSYTGADVPGLILATGFGASLYLMTKKNVNLGKATVITIGGLVAGAVVGSAVENWLQVDIVPFMGVHSPATVVSEFILFSQLLISLYLR
;
A
#
# COMPACT_ATOMS: atom_id res chain seq x y z
N MET A 1 -0.06 -32.05 -0.66
CA MET A 1 -1.30 -32.26 -1.42
C MET A 1 -1.67 -30.94 -2.08
N THR A 2 -2.12 -30.92 -3.33
CA THR A 2 -2.51 -29.68 -4.05
C THR A 2 -4.03 -29.58 -4.15
N VAL A 3 -4.56 -28.40 -4.49
CA VAL A 3 -6.02 -28.14 -4.55
C VAL A 3 -6.70 -29.04 -5.58
N GLU A 4 -6.06 -29.25 -6.73
CA GLU A 4 -6.57 -30.07 -7.82
C GLU A 4 -6.66 -31.54 -7.38
N ASN A 5 -5.69 -31.99 -6.58
CA ASN A 5 -5.70 -33.32 -6.00
C ASN A 5 -6.81 -33.46 -4.95
N ALA A 6 -7.04 -32.42 -4.13
CA ALA A 6 -8.13 -32.41 -3.16
C ALA A 6 -9.52 -32.50 -3.82
N LEU A 7 -9.73 -31.75 -4.91
CA LEU A 7 -10.96 -31.81 -5.71
C LEU A 7 -11.17 -33.20 -6.31
N LYS A 8 -10.10 -33.83 -6.80
CA LYS A 8 -10.15 -35.19 -7.35
C LYS A 8 -10.46 -36.25 -6.28
N VAL A 9 -9.89 -36.11 -5.08
CA VAL A 9 -10.15 -37.03 -3.95
C VAL A 9 -11.61 -36.95 -3.48
N LEU A 10 -12.18 -35.75 -3.44
CA LEU A 10 -13.59 -35.56 -3.06
C LEU A 10 -14.57 -35.77 -4.23
N GLY A 11 -14.09 -35.79 -5.48
CA GLY A 11 -14.92 -35.95 -6.67
C GLY A 11 -15.75 -34.70 -7.00
N VAL A 12 -15.23 -33.52 -6.67
CA VAL A 12 -15.95 -32.24 -6.75
C VAL A 12 -15.37 -31.36 -7.85
N SER A 13 -16.22 -30.58 -8.53
CA SER A 13 -15.80 -29.65 -9.60
C SER A 13 -15.08 -28.41 -9.04
N GLU A 14 -14.20 -27.82 -9.85
CA GLU A 14 -13.48 -26.59 -9.54
C GLU A 14 -14.46 -25.41 -9.47
N GLY A 15 -14.84 -25.01 -8.25
CA GLY A 15 -15.84 -23.95 -8.01
C GLY A 15 -17.16 -24.43 -7.40
N ALA A 16 -17.26 -25.70 -6.98
CA ALA A 16 -18.43 -26.17 -6.24
C ALA A 16 -18.64 -25.40 -4.93
N SER A 17 -19.91 -25.35 -4.49
CA SER A 17 -20.24 -24.68 -3.23
C SER A 17 -19.65 -25.43 -2.03
N PHE A 18 -19.44 -24.73 -0.92
CA PHE A 18 -18.94 -25.37 0.30
C PHE A 18 -19.89 -26.47 0.81
N ASP A 19 -21.19 -26.32 0.57
CA ASP A 19 -22.19 -27.34 0.91
C ASP A 19 -22.04 -28.61 0.05
N ASP A 20 -21.66 -28.47 -1.21
CA ASP A 20 -21.37 -29.62 -2.09
C ASP A 20 -20.11 -30.35 -1.64
N ILE A 21 -19.08 -29.62 -1.21
CA ILE A 21 -17.84 -30.17 -0.66
C ILE A 21 -18.14 -30.97 0.61
N LEU A 22 -18.98 -30.45 1.51
CA LEU A 22 -19.37 -31.13 2.74
C LEU A 22 -20.18 -32.40 2.44
N ARG A 23 -21.09 -32.34 1.46
CA ARG A 23 -21.87 -33.50 1.01
C ARG A 23 -20.96 -34.59 0.44
N ALA A 24 -20.00 -34.20 -0.41
CA ALA A 24 -19.04 -35.13 -1.01
C ALA A 24 -18.12 -35.78 0.03
N LYS A 25 -17.69 -35.03 1.06
CA LYS A 25 -16.96 -35.59 2.21
C LYS A 25 -17.79 -36.68 2.90
N ASN A 26 -19.05 -36.37 3.24
CA ASN A 26 -19.90 -37.32 3.95
C ASN A 26 -20.18 -38.57 3.11
N SER A 27 -20.36 -38.45 1.79
CA SER A 27 -20.54 -39.62 0.91
C SER A 27 -19.27 -40.44 0.73
N THR A 28 -18.09 -39.80 0.64
CA THR A 28 -16.81 -40.49 0.47
C THR A 28 -16.37 -41.21 1.74
N ILE A 29 -16.62 -40.63 2.91
CA ILE A 29 -16.41 -41.30 4.20
C ILE A 29 -17.36 -42.49 4.34
N ALA A 30 -18.64 -42.35 3.98
CA ALA A 30 -19.60 -43.46 4.04
C ALA A 30 -19.25 -44.62 3.09
N ALA A 31 -18.59 -44.32 1.95
CA ALA A 31 -18.11 -45.34 1.01
C ALA A 31 -16.82 -46.05 1.51
N CYS A 32 -16.01 -45.39 2.34
CA CYS A 32 -14.85 -46.00 2.98
C CYS A 32 -15.30 -46.82 4.20
N LYS A 33 -15.31 -48.14 4.07
CA LYS A 33 -15.60 -49.09 5.17
C LYS A 33 -14.43 -49.15 6.18
N ASP A 34 -14.21 -48.06 6.93
CA ASP A 34 -13.19 -47.92 7.99
C ASP A 34 -11.71 -48.05 7.56
N ASP A 35 -11.39 -47.82 6.28
CA ASP A 35 -9.99 -47.63 5.89
C ASP A 35 -9.47 -46.28 6.43
N GLN A 36 -8.77 -46.34 7.56
CA GLN A 36 -8.20 -45.19 8.26
C GLN A 36 -7.26 -44.34 7.38
N GLN A 37 -6.57 -44.96 6.42
CA GLN A 37 -5.71 -44.22 5.49
C GLN A 37 -6.51 -43.49 4.42
N ALA A 38 -7.62 -44.07 3.96
CA ALA A 38 -8.52 -43.41 3.03
C ALA A 38 -9.26 -42.25 3.70
N ILE A 39 -9.74 -42.45 4.94
CA ILE A 39 -10.44 -41.41 5.73
C ILE A 39 -9.52 -40.21 5.97
N SER A 40 -8.27 -40.44 6.41
CA SER A 40 -7.31 -39.35 6.65
C SER A 40 -6.98 -38.55 5.38
N ARG A 41 -6.95 -39.20 4.20
CA ARG A 41 -6.78 -38.50 2.92
C ARG A 41 -8.00 -37.65 2.55
N VAL A 42 -9.21 -38.13 2.81
CA VAL A 42 -10.45 -37.38 2.58
C VAL A 42 -10.54 -36.18 3.52
N GLU A 43 -10.16 -36.34 4.79
CA GLU A 43 -10.10 -35.24 5.76
C GLU A 43 -9.05 -34.19 5.37
N ALA A 44 -7.85 -34.62 4.97
CA ALA A 44 -6.83 -33.72 4.46
C ALA A 44 -7.28 -32.96 3.20
N ALA A 45 -8.06 -33.60 2.31
CA ALA A 45 -8.68 -32.95 1.15
C ALA A 45 -9.66 -31.86 1.57
N TYR A 46 -10.53 -32.20 2.52
CA TYR A 46 -11.54 -31.30 3.04
C TYR A 46 -10.92 -30.09 3.72
N ASP A 47 -9.91 -30.29 4.58
CA ASP A 47 -9.22 -29.21 5.28
C ASP A 47 -8.53 -28.24 4.31
N MET A 48 -7.97 -28.76 3.21
CA MET A 48 -7.36 -27.93 2.18
C MET A 48 -8.37 -27.02 1.49
N LEU A 49 -9.51 -27.56 1.06
CA LEU A 49 -10.58 -26.78 0.43
C LEU A 49 -11.23 -25.81 1.41
N LEU A 50 -11.37 -26.20 2.69
CA LEU A 50 -11.83 -25.32 3.75
C LEU A 50 -10.88 -24.14 3.93
N MET A 51 -9.57 -24.39 4.07
CA MET A 51 -8.55 -23.33 4.21
C MET A 51 -8.49 -22.41 2.99
N GLN A 52 -8.69 -22.95 1.79
CA GLN A 52 -8.78 -22.15 0.56
C GLN A 52 -9.98 -21.21 0.61
N SER A 53 -11.16 -21.69 1.00
CA SER A 53 -12.36 -20.86 1.13
C SER A 53 -12.20 -19.75 2.17
N LEU A 54 -11.56 -20.04 3.31
CA LEU A 54 -11.26 -19.05 4.35
C LEU A 54 -10.25 -18.01 3.88
N SER A 55 -9.27 -18.43 3.06
CA SER A 55 -8.28 -17.51 2.49
C SER A 55 -8.91 -16.59 1.44
N GLN A 56 -9.85 -17.08 0.64
CA GLN A 56 -10.64 -16.27 -0.30
C GLN A 56 -11.53 -15.25 0.42
N ARG A 57 -12.14 -15.64 1.56
CA ARG A 57 -12.90 -14.70 2.41
C ARG A 57 -12.00 -13.62 3.01
N ARG A 58 -10.80 -13.99 3.47
CA ARG A 58 -9.80 -13.04 3.98
C ARG A 58 -9.29 -12.08 2.90
N SER A 59 -9.22 -12.52 1.65
CA SER A 59 -8.83 -11.65 0.52
C SER A 59 -9.98 -10.82 -0.06
N GLY A 60 -11.18 -10.89 0.51
CA GLY A 60 -12.36 -10.15 0.04
C GLY A 60 -12.97 -10.71 -1.25
N LYS A 61 -12.53 -11.89 -1.72
CA LYS A 61 -13.08 -12.55 -2.90
C LYS A 61 -14.29 -13.39 -2.49
N VAL A 62 -15.49 -12.80 -2.60
CA VAL A 62 -16.74 -13.52 -2.35
C VAL A 62 -17.05 -14.41 -3.55
N VAL A 63 -16.93 -15.72 -3.36
CA VAL A 63 -17.25 -16.70 -4.41
C VAL A 63 -18.76 -16.75 -4.71
N ASN A 64 -19.60 -16.36 -3.75
CA ASN A 64 -21.05 -16.41 -3.90
C ASN A 64 -21.71 -15.02 -3.75
N SER A 65 -22.24 -14.50 -4.84
CA SER A 65 -22.98 -13.22 -4.89
C SER A 65 -24.31 -13.25 -4.12
N SER A 66 -24.80 -14.42 -3.71
CA SER A 66 -26.03 -14.55 -2.90
C SER A 66 -25.83 -14.20 -1.43
N ILE A 67 -24.58 -14.11 -0.94
CA ILE A 67 -24.30 -13.74 0.44
C ILE A 67 -24.43 -12.23 0.57
N ARG A 68 -25.61 -11.77 0.99
CA ARG A 68 -25.84 -10.37 1.31
C ARG A 68 -25.07 -10.05 2.58
N TYR A 69 -24.11 -9.14 2.49
CA TYR A 69 -23.51 -8.56 3.68
C TYR A 69 -24.60 -7.98 4.54
N ALA A 70 -24.46 -8.10 5.87
CA ALA A 70 -25.29 -7.30 6.75
C ALA A 70 -25.10 -5.85 6.32
N ASP A 71 -26.19 -5.17 5.94
CA ASP A 71 -26.21 -3.73 5.72
C ASP A 71 -25.92 -3.06 7.07
N VAL A 72 -24.67 -3.16 7.52
CA VAL A 72 -24.19 -2.46 8.68
C VAL A 72 -24.16 -1.01 8.23
N LYS A 73 -25.14 -0.24 8.71
CA LYS A 73 -25.07 1.22 8.66
C LYS A 73 -23.63 1.60 9.02
N PRO A 74 -22.88 2.29 8.14
CA PRO A 74 -21.51 2.65 8.44
C PRO A 74 -21.51 3.31 9.81
N VAL A 75 -20.81 2.70 10.76
CA VAL A 75 -20.60 3.30 12.07
C VAL A 75 -19.82 4.57 11.76
N ASN A 76 -20.50 5.71 11.88
CA ASN A 76 -19.84 7.00 11.81
C ASN A 76 -18.63 6.92 12.74
N PRO A 77 -17.40 7.18 12.25
CA PRO A 77 -16.23 7.15 13.10
C PRO A 77 -16.49 8.07 14.32
N PRO A 78 -16.01 7.68 15.52
CA PRO A 78 -16.24 8.46 16.73
C PRO A 78 -15.88 9.91 16.45
N LYS A 79 -16.82 10.82 16.73
CA LYS A 79 -16.65 12.27 16.60
C LYS A 79 -15.50 12.72 17.50
N ILE A 80 -14.28 12.59 17.02
CA ILE A 80 -13.14 13.36 17.50
C ILE A 80 -13.29 14.75 16.90
N GLY A 81 -13.39 15.75 17.78
CA GLY A 81 -13.19 17.18 17.59
C GLY A 81 -13.68 17.84 16.29
N THR A 82 -14.50 18.90 16.46
CA THR A 82 -14.83 19.93 15.48
C THR A 82 -13.74 20.16 14.41
N MET A 83 -13.82 19.41 13.30
CA MET A 83 -13.02 19.69 12.11
C MET A 83 -13.74 20.75 11.26
N PRO A 84 -12.99 21.69 10.67
CA PRO A 84 -13.57 22.77 9.89
C PRO A 84 -14.23 22.23 8.61
N LYS A 85 -15.35 22.85 8.21
CA LYS A 85 -16.29 22.34 7.18
C LYS A 85 -15.66 22.10 5.80
N TRP A 86 -14.54 22.74 5.48
CA TRP A 86 -13.81 22.55 4.22
C TRP A 86 -13.12 21.18 4.14
N LEU A 87 -12.80 20.55 5.28
CA LEU A 87 -12.21 19.21 5.32
C LEU A 87 -13.27 18.09 5.19
N LYS A 88 -14.53 18.38 5.53
CA LYS A 88 -15.64 17.41 5.52
C LYS A 88 -16.04 16.95 4.11
N ASN A 89 -15.69 17.72 3.09
CA ASN A 89 -16.02 17.44 1.69
C ASN A 89 -14.77 17.05 0.88
N SER A 90 -13.62 16.86 1.53
CA SER A 90 -12.43 16.39 0.84
C SER A 90 -12.54 14.89 0.59
N PRO A 91 -12.33 14.40 -0.64
CA PRO A 91 -12.34 12.98 -0.98
C PRO A 91 -11.12 12.20 -0.43
N VAL A 92 -10.44 12.77 0.56
CA VAL A 92 -9.16 12.34 1.12
C VAL A 92 -9.39 11.92 2.57
N LEU A 93 -9.21 10.62 2.83
CA LEU A 93 -9.36 10.06 4.16
C LEU A 93 -8.03 10.22 4.90
N VAL A 94 -8.04 10.98 6.00
CA VAL A 94 -6.90 11.09 6.90
C VAL A 94 -6.97 9.94 7.89
N GLU A 95 -6.15 8.90 7.69
CA GLU A 95 -6.10 7.72 8.55
C GLU A 95 -4.73 7.65 9.26
N THR A 96 -4.72 7.30 10.55
CA THR A 96 -3.49 7.16 11.32
C THR A 96 -2.70 5.93 10.84
N PRO A 97 -1.46 6.09 10.38
CA PRO A 97 -0.70 4.99 9.78
C PRO A 97 -0.35 3.90 10.81
N SER A 98 -0.32 2.64 10.33
CA SER A 98 0.19 1.50 11.08
C SER A 98 1.68 1.66 11.39
N THR A 99 2.13 1.27 12.59
CA THR A 99 3.52 1.40 13.04
C THR A 99 4.53 0.71 12.10
N SER A 100 4.14 -0.40 11.46
CA SER A 100 4.98 -1.10 10.49
C SER A 100 5.13 -0.34 9.16
N GLU A 101 4.08 0.38 8.75
CA GLU A 101 4.09 1.16 7.52
C GLU A 101 4.90 2.44 7.70
N ILE A 102 4.86 3.05 8.88
CA ILE A 102 5.68 4.23 9.22
C ILE A 102 7.16 3.93 9.00
N GLY A 103 7.66 2.78 9.46
CA GLY A 103 9.07 2.41 9.30
C GLY A 103 9.50 2.29 7.84
N VAL A 104 8.66 1.69 6.99
CA VAL A 104 8.97 1.52 5.56
C VAL A 104 8.94 2.87 4.82
N HIS A 105 7.94 3.71 5.08
CA HIS A 105 7.83 5.02 4.43
C HIS A 105 8.94 5.97 4.89
N ALA A 106 9.20 6.02 6.19
CA ALA A 106 10.30 6.81 6.76
C ALA A 106 11.67 6.32 6.26
N GLY A 107 11.85 5.00 6.10
CA GLY A 107 13.07 4.43 5.54
C GLY A 107 13.31 4.83 4.09
N VAL A 108 12.30 4.67 3.22
CA VAL A 108 12.42 4.96 1.78
C VAL A 108 12.65 6.46 1.53
N TYR A 109 11.78 7.32 2.08
CA TYR A 109 11.93 8.77 1.89
C TYR A 109 13.11 9.35 2.69
N GLY A 110 13.44 8.78 3.86
CA GLY A 110 14.62 9.17 4.62
C GLY A 110 15.92 8.87 3.87
N ALA A 111 16.00 7.71 3.21
CA ALA A 111 17.14 7.38 2.34
C ALA A 111 17.24 8.34 1.15
N LEU A 112 16.11 8.71 0.52
CA LEU A 112 16.09 9.69 -0.57
C LEU A 112 16.50 11.10 -0.11
N MET A 113 16.08 11.53 1.08
CA MET A 113 16.49 12.82 1.67
C MET A 113 18.01 12.86 1.93
N VAL A 114 18.54 11.82 2.59
CA VAL A 114 19.99 11.71 2.85
C VAL A 114 20.77 11.67 1.54
N LEU A 115 20.27 10.93 0.54
CA LEU A 115 20.88 10.89 -0.79
C LEU A 115 20.86 12.29 -1.45
N THR A 116 19.75 13.01 -1.37
CA THR A 116 19.62 14.38 -1.90
C THR A 116 20.63 15.32 -1.24
N TYR A 117 20.74 15.26 0.08
CA TYR A 117 21.67 16.07 0.86
C TYR A 117 23.14 15.78 0.51
N VAL A 118 23.54 14.49 0.44
CA VAL A 118 24.92 14.11 0.09
C VAL A 118 25.28 14.56 -1.32
N ASN A 119 24.34 14.47 -2.28
CA ASN A 119 24.55 14.95 -3.65
C ASN A 119 24.55 16.49 -3.75
N GLY A 120 23.81 17.20 -2.89
CA GLY A 120 23.79 18.66 -2.85
C GLY A 120 24.99 19.29 -2.13
N ALA A 121 25.59 18.57 -1.17
CA ALA A 121 26.79 18.98 -0.46
C ALA A 121 28.09 18.60 -1.22
N SER A 122 28.05 17.54 -2.03
CA SER A 122 29.20 17.08 -2.81
C SER A 122 29.08 17.55 -4.25
N SER A 123 29.80 18.61 -4.62
CA SER A 123 29.94 19.03 -6.04
C SER A 123 30.75 18.04 -6.89
N SER A 124 31.11 16.86 -6.37
CA SER A 124 31.88 15.82 -7.08
C SER A 124 31.32 14.42 -6.84
N SER A 125 30.56 13.94 -7.84
CA SER A 125 30.41 12.55 -8.30
C SER A 125 30.53 11.40 -7.29
N ALA A 126 29.41 10.69 -7.07
CA ALA A 126 29.46 9.25 -6.78
C ALA A 126 28.60 8.39 -7.72
N VAL A 127 27.80 9.00 -8.62
CA VAL A 127 27.19 8.26 -9.73
C VAL A 127 27.17 9.14 -10.98
N SER A 128 27.93 8.74 -12.00
CA SER A 128 27.95 9.36 -13.32
C SER A 128 26.62 9.12 -14.03
N TYR A 129 25.61 9.94 -13.74
CA TYR A 129 24.40 10.01 -14.56
C TYR A 129 24.61 11.06 -15.65
N THR A 130 24.65 10.56 -16.87
CA THR A 130 24.69 11.34 -18.11
C THR A 130 23.49 12.28 -18.19
N GLY A 131 23.71 13.59 -18.01
CA GLY A 131 22.85 14.64 -18.57
C GLY A 131 21.44 14.84 -18.00
N ALA A 132 21.09 14.25 -16.85
CA ALA A 132 19.81 14.52 -16.18
C ALA A 132 20.07 15.17 -14.80
N ASP A 133 19.39 16.28 -14.51
CA ASP A 133 19.46 16.97 -13.23
C ASP A 133 19.29 15.97 -12.07
N VAL A 134 20.33 15.77 -11.26
CA VAL A 134 20.37 14.80 -10.14
C VAL A 134 19.16 14.97 -9.20
N PRO A 135 18.73 16.20 -8.84
CA PRO A 135 17.51 16.40 -8.06
C PRO A 135 16.24 15.94 -8.79
N GLY A 136 16.18 16.11 -10.12
CA GLY A 136 15.04 15.67 -10.93
C GLY A 136 14.85 14.15 -10.94
N LEU A 137 15.96 13.40 -10.99
CA LEU A 137 15.91 11.93 -10.89
C LEU A 137 15.45 11.46 -9.50
N ILE A 138 15.94 12.11 -8.44
CA ILE A 138 15.54 11.79 -7.07
C ILE A 138 14.05 12.11 -6.84
N LEU A 139 13.55 13.21 -7.41
CA LEU A 139 12.13 13.54 -7.36
C LEU A 139 11.27 12.57 -8.17
N ALA A 140 11.73 12.14 -9.35
CA ALA A 140 11.02 11.15 -10.16
C ALA A 140 10.91 9.80 -9.43
N THR A 141 11.99 9.36 -8.77
CA THR A 141 11.97 8.14 -7.97
C THR A 141 11.10 8.27 -6.71
N GLY A 142 11.13 9.42 -6.04
CA GLY A 142 10.20 9.74 -4.93
C GLY A 142 8.73 9.74 -5.37
N PHE A 143 8.43 10.29 -6.54
CA PHE A 143 7.10 10.27 -7.13
C PHE A 143 6.64 8.83 -7.45
N GLY A 144 7.50 8.02 -8.07
CA GLY A 144 7.22 6.61 -8.33
C GLY A 144 6.99 5.79 -7.06
N ALA A 145 7.80 6.03 -6.02
CA ALA A 145 7.63 5.41 -4.72
C ALA A 145 6.30 5.80 -4.06
N SER A 146 5.89 7.07 -4.14
CA SER A 146 4.58 7.55 -3.67
C SER A 146 3.42 6.79 -4.34
N LEU A 147 3.47 6.68 -5.68
CA LEU A 147 2.42 6.02 -6.45
C LEU A 147 2.33 4.53 -6.15
N TYR A 148 3.48 3.86 -6.00
CA TYR A 148 3.55 2.45 -5.65
C TYR A 148 2.98 2.17 -4.25
N LEU A 149 3.33 2.99 -3.27
CA LEU A 149 2.86 2.85 -1.89
C LEU A 149 1.36 3.13 -1.77
N MET A 150 0.83 4.14 -2.47
CA MET A 150 -0.62 4.40 -2.52
C MET A 150 -1.38 3.27 -3.23
N THR A 151 -0.82 2.70 -4.30
CA THR A 151 -1.42 1.55 -5.00
C THR A 151 -1.49 0.31 -4.09
N LYS A 152 -0.43 0.06 -3.32
CA LYS A 152 -0.42 -1.01 -2.30
C LYS A 152 -1.50 -0.82 -1.23
N LYS A 153 -1.86 0.43 -0.93
CA LYS A 153 -2.96 0.81 -0.02
C LYS A 153 -4.36 0.74 -0.66
N ASN A 154 -4.55 0.12 -1.83
CA ASN A 154 -5.84 0.04 -2.53
C ASN A 154 -6.47 1.40 -2.87
N VAL A 155 -5.66 2.46 -3.04
CA VAL A 155 -6.14 3.73 -3.56
C VAL A 155 -6.23 3.65 -5.08
N ASN A 156 -7.32 4.16 -5.66
CA ASN A 156 -7.44 4.25 -7.12
C ASN A 156 -6.27 5.07 -7.69
N LEU A 157 -5.58 4.55 -8.71
CA LEU A 157 -4.43 5.21 -9.34
C LEU A 157 -4.70 6.67 -9.71
N GLY A 158 -5.89 6.97 -10.26
CA GLY A 158 -6.25 8.34 -10.61
C GLY A 158 -6.32 9.29 -9.39
N LYS A 159 -6.81 8.81 -8.25
CA LYS A 159 -6.83 9.60 -7.00
C LYS A 159 -5.43 9.76 -6.44
N ALA A 160 -4.65 8.68 -6.42
CA ALA A 160 -3.26 8.70 -5.97
C ALA A 160 -2.44 9.73 -6.76
N THR A 161 -2.55 9.72 -8.09
CA THR A 161 -1.87 10.69 -8.96
C THR A 161 -2.24 12.14 -8.62
N VAL A 162 -3.54 12.45 -8.46
CA VAL A 162 -3.98 13.82 -8.13
C VAL A 162 -3.44 14.26 -6.76
N ILE A 163 -3.46 13.36 -5.77
CA ILE A 163 -2.96 13.62 -4.42
C ILE A 163 -1.44 13.83 -4.41
N THR A 164 -0.68 12.98 -5.11
CA THR A 164 0.78 13.10 -5.21
C THR A 164 1.19 14.37 -5.98
N ILE A 165 0.47 14.75 -7.04
CA ILE A 165 0.68 16.03 -7.75
C ILE A 165 0.40 17.21 -6.83
N GLY A 166 -0.70 17.17 -6.08
CA GLY A 166 -1.02 18.19 -5.07
C GLY A 166 0.10 18.34 -4.04
N GLY A 167 0.68 17.22 -3.60
CA GLY A 167 1.83 17.20 -2.71
C GLY A 167 3.09 17.80 -3.27
N LEU A 168 3.37 17.52 -4.54
CA LEU A 168 4.54 18.04 -5.24
C LEU A 168 4.42 19.57 -5.43
N VAL A 169 3.25 20.06 -5.82
CA VAL A 169 3.00 21.50 -5.94
C VAL A 169 3.10 22.19 -4.57
N ALA A 170 2.49 21.62 -3.53
CA ALA A 170 2.56 22.18 -2.18
C ALA A 170 4.01 22.20 -1.65
N GLY A 171 4.75 21.10 -1.85
CA GLY A 171 6.16 21.00 -1.44
C GLY A 171 7.05 21.97 -2.19
N ALA A 172 6.83 22.16 -3.49
CA ALA A 172 7.59 23.11 -4.32
C ALA A 172 7.33 24.56 -3.88
N VAL A 173 6.07 24.95 -3.66
CA VAL A 173 5.72 26.31 -3.20
C VAL A 173 6.34 26.61 -1.84
N VAL A 174 6.26 25.67 -0.90
CA VAL A 174 6.87 25.82 0.44
C VAL A 174 8.39 25.86 0.33
N GLY A 175 8.99 24.96 -0.45
CA GLY A 175 10.43 24.90 -0.67
C GLY A 175 10.97 26.20 -1.26
N SER A 176 10.34 26.75 -2.29
CA SER A 176 10.72 28.02 -2.90
C SER A 176 10.52 29.23 -1.98
N ALA A 177 9.48 29.22 -1.13
CA ALA A 177 9.30 30.27 -0.13
C ALA A 177 10.41 30.24 0.93
N VAL A 178 10.80 29.04 1.36
CA VAL A 178 11.90 28.83 2.33
C VAL A 178 13.24 29.21 1.71
N GLU A 179 13.50 28.84 0.47
CA GLU A 179 14.68 29.24 -0.31
C GLU A 179 14.82 30.77 -0.36
N ASN A 180 13.75 31.47 -0.74
CA ASN A 180 13.71 32.92 -0.84
C ASN A 180 13.89 33.60 0.52
N TRP A 181 13.45 32.96 1.61
CA TRP A 181 13.62 33.47 2.97
C TRP A 181 15.03 33.25 3.53
N LEU A 182 15.62 32.07 3.29
CA LEU A 182 16.98 31.77 3.74
C LEU A 182 18.06 32.49 2.94
N GLN A 183 17.75 33.06 1.77
CA GLN A 183 18.74 33.64 0.85
C GLN A 183 19.93 32.67 0.69
N VAL A 184 19.63 31.42 0.32
CA VAL A 184 20.60 30.30 0.26
C VAL A 184 21.80 30.63 -0.66
N ASP A 185 21.63 31.60 -1.55
CA ASP A 185 22.66 32.17 -2.42
C ASP A 185 23.76 32.96 -1.67
N ILE A 186 23.50 33.41 -0.43
CA ILE A 186 24.37 34.31 0.34
C ILE A 186 24.97 33.66 1.60
N VAL A 187 24.28 32.70 2.24
CA VAL A 187 24.82 31.92 3.37
C VAL A 187 24.52 30.43 3.15
N PRO A 188 25.54 29.57 2.98
CA PRO A 188 25.31 28.14 2.83
C PRO A 188 24.71 27.59 4.12
N PHE A 189 23.43 27.24 4.08
CA PHE A 189 22.77 26.56 5.18
C PHE A 189 23.19 25.09 5.15
N MET A 190 23.85 24.62 6.22
CA MET A 190 24.27 23.22 6.35
C MET A 190 25.23 22.68 5.27
N GLY A 191 25.87 23.53 4.45
CA GLY A 191 26.85 23.10 3.44
C GLY A 191 26.28 22.69 2.08
N VAL A 192 25.00 22.97 1.80
CA VAL A 192 24.43 22.83 0.45
C VAL A 192 24.57 24.12 -0.34
N HIS A 193 25.13 24.01 -1.55
CA HIS A 193 25.40 25.16 -2.44
C HIS A 193 24.34 25.37 -3.52
N SER A 194 23.32 24.51 -3.58
CA SER A 194 22.31 24.53 -4.64
C SER A 194 20.90 24.77 -4.07
N PRO A 195 20.21 25.83 -4.50
CA PRO A 195 18.82 26.09 -4.11
C PRO A 195 17.87 24.94 -4.46
N ALA A 196 18.15 24.20 -5.55
CA ALA A 196 17.36 23.04 -5.98
C ALA A 196 17.37 21.88 -4.95
N THR A 197 18.43 21.76 -4.15
CA THR A 197 18.54 20.74 -3.10
C THR A 197 17.55 21.03 -1.97
N VAL A 198 17.38 22.30 -1.59
CA VAL A 198 16.45 22.71 -0.54
C VAL A 198 15.02 22.45 -0.98
N VAL A 199 14.67 22.87 -2.20
CA VAL A 199 13.33 22.66 -2.75
C VAL A 199 12.99 21.17 -2.86
N SER A 200 13.94 20.33 -3.28
CA SER A 200 13.71 18.88 -3.40
C SER A 200 13.51 18.18 -2.05
N GLU A 201 14.20 18.61 -0.98
CA GLU A 201 13.95 18.11 0.38
C GLU A 201 12.51 18.40 0.86
N PHE A 202 12.02 19.63 0.64
CA PHE A 202 10.65 19.98 1.01
C PHE A 202 9.60 19.20 0.20
N ILE A 203 9.88 18.91 -1.07
CA ILE A 203 9.00 18.07 -1.90
C ILE A 203 8.97 16.63 -1.38
N LEU A 204 10.13 16.03 -1.07
CA LEU A 204 10.20 14.66 -0.53
C LEU A 204 9.50 14.56 0.83
N PHE A 205 9.66 15.57 1.69
CA PHE A 205 8.96 15.63 2.98
C PHE A 205 7.45 15.73 2.82
N SER A 206 6.98 16.57 1.89
CA SER A 206 5.55 16.67 1.53
C SER A 206 5.01 15.33 1.02
N GLN A 207 5.76 14.65 0.13
CA GLN A 207 5.39 13.34 -0.39
C GLN A 207 5.37 12.24 0.68
N LEU A 208 6.28 12.28 1.66
CA LEU A 208 6.27 11.38 2.82
C LEU A 208 4.99 11.56 3.64
N LEU A 209 4.62 12.82 3.96
CA LEU A 209 3.42 13.12 4.72
C LEU A 209 2.17 12.63 3.99
N ILE A 210 2.12 12.84 2.68
CA ILE A 210 0.98 12.45 1.87
C ILE A 210 0.87 10.93 1.76
N SER A 211 1.98 10.23 1.56
CA SER A 211 1.96 8.77 1.51
C SER A 211 1.59 8.13 2.86
N LEU A 212 1.96 8.79 3.97
CA LEU A 212 1.62 8.35 5.32
C LEU A 212 0.16 8.59 5.69
N TYR A 213 -0.31 9.83 5.52
CA TYR A 213 -1.57 10.30 6.10
C TYR A 213 -2.74 10.34 5.13
N LEU A 214 -2.50 10.44 3.81
CA LEU A 214 -3.57 10.55 2.83
C LEU A 214 -3.86 9.19 2.17
N ARG A 215 -5.15 8.86 2.09
CA ARG A 215 -5.69 7.70 1.38
C ARG A 215 -6.91 8.07 0.55
#